data_AF-A0A9P1GB36-F1
#
_entry.id   AF-A0A9P1GB36-F1
#
_cell.length_a   1.000
_cell.length_b   1.000
_cell.length_c   1.000
_cell.angle_alpha   90.00
_cell.angle_beta   90.00
_cell.angle_gamma   90.00
#
_symmetry.space_group_name_H-M   'P 1'
#
loop_
_entity.id
_entity.type
_entity.pdbx_description
1 polymer ?
#
loop_
_entity_poly.entity_id
_entity_poly.type
_entity_poly.pdbx_seq_one_letter_code
_entity_poly.pdbx_strand_id
1 'polypeptide(L)'
;MASLAAGVRRGFAKAARVLPLQPRRVVPLAKMSRRQLGLTIKTTTGGDVTDSRLSCTDPEQQKLLKEMFSKGAANGHNWDTIFEAYGQISNPEPALSTAFLSLAEKCGKIKEAFDVYAELRRRKELTARMYTDMIRIAGRVHSAMAHAMLADMKVSRLDPNPPNYLALLEIYKKEKDAAGARTLWQQMRQDAVPGSEVMLCSVMSVIAKSGDVAGAEALLLEADCPIITAHFNCCLDACHVAGDADSAFRILEEMKAANCSPDVISYNSALGAIDRAKGGKEERDRLLQDMEKNEVQPNELFMERHIACVLCIPQQGAKLTSELIQNLPEEAQNEAREVLQKMDASGLRYTRLLKEAKKLLAIHQPEPKTEPTPPDPGLSMSEPRRDWVKVRRKDDAGSMIEYFWDRGSGLTQWEHPDCQVNETVAV
;
A
#
# COMPACT_ATOMS: atom_id res chain seq x y z
N MET A 1 9.91 -13.30 -49.58
CA MET A 1 9.22 -12.00 -49.48
C MET A 1 7.70 -12.10 -49.28
N ALA A 2 6.93 -12.87 -50.07
CA ALA A 2 5.48 -13.04 -49.81
C ALA A 2 5.14 -14.09 -48.71
N SER A 3 6.01 -15.07 -48.46
CA SER A 3 5.76 -16.17 -47.50
C SER A 3 5.95 -15.77 -46.02
N LEU A 4 6.95 -14.95 -45.68
CA LEU A 4 7.23 -14.52 -44.30
C LEU A 4 6.31 -13.38 -43.81
N ALA A 5 5.98 -12.42 -44.69
CA ALA A 5 4.96 -11.40 -44.41
C ALA A 5 3.55 -12.04 -44.27
N ALA A 6 3.29 -13.12 -45.00
CA ALA A 6 2.11 -13.95 -44.80
C ALA A 6 2.19 -14.77 -43.50
N GLY A 7 3.36 -15.20 -43.03
CA GLY A 7 3.53 -15.90 -41.75
C GLY A 7 3.19 -15.04 -40.54
N VAL A 8 3.68 -13.79 -40.52
CA VAL A 8 3.34 -12.82 -39.46
C VAL A 8 1.87 -12.42 -39.56
N ARG A 9 1.36 -12.04 -40.74
CA ARG A 9 -0.07 -11.71 -40.92
C ARG A 9 -1.01 -12.90 -40.67
N ARG A 10 -0.61 -14.14 -40.97
CA ARG A 10 -1.38 -15.36 -40.63
C ARG A 10 -1.31 -15.67 -39.15
N GLY A 11 -0.19 -15.41 -38.46
CA GLY A 11 -0.10 -15.46 -37.01
C GLY A 11 -1.09 -14.49 -36.34
N PHE A 12 -1.12 -13.24 -36.83
CA PHE A 12 -2.10 -12.22 -36.44
C PHE A 12 -3.56 -12.64 -36.73
N ALA A 13 -3.85 -13.23 -37.90
CA ALA A 13 -5.20 -13.67 -38.28
C ALA A 13 -5.65 -14.97 -37.58
N LYS A 14 -4.72 -15.86 -37.20
CA LYS A 14 -5.01 -17.12 -36.49
C LYS A 14 -5.22 -16.86 -35.00
N ALA A 15 -4.44 -15.95 -34.38
CA ALA A 15 -4.68 -15.46 -33.02
C ALA A 15 -6.04 -14.74 -32.90
N ALA A 16 -6.45 -13.98 -33.93
CA ALA A 16 -7.76 -13.33 -33.99
C ALA A 16 -8.95 -14.28 -34.24
N ARG A 17 -8.72 -15.52 -34.68
CA ARG A 17 -9.78 -16.52 -34.98
C ARG A 17 -10.03 -17.55 -33.87
N VAL A 18 -9.11 -17.72 -32.91
CA VAL A 18 -9.18 -18.77 -31.88
C VAL A 18 -9.84 -18.30 -30.58
N LEU A 19 -10.08 -17.00 -30.42
CA LEU A 19 -10.81 -16.47 -29.27
C LEU A 19 -12.04 -15.71 -29.78
N PRO A 20 -13.26 -15.97 -29.27
CA PRO A 20 -14.37 -15.06 -29.52
C PRO A 20 -14.01 -13.73 -28.85
N LEU A 21 -13.47 -12.80 -29.64
CA LEU A 21 -13.30 -11.40 -29.29
C LEU A 21 -14.70 -10.82 -29.09
N GLN A 22 -15.27 -11.02 -27.90
CA GLN A 22 -16.27 -10.11 -27.38
C GLN A 22 -15.53 -8.79 -27.16
N PRO A 23 -15.90 -7.68 -27.84
CA PRO A 23 -15.34 -6.38 -27.55
C PRO A 23 -15.76 -5.99 -26.13
N ARG A 24 -14.94 -6.33 -25.13
CA ARG A 24 -15.13 -5.78 -23.78
C ARG A 24 -14.87 -4.28 -23.91
N ARG A 25 -15.91 -3.50 -23.55
CA ARG A 25 -15.95 -2.04 -23.60
C ARG A 25 -14.60 -1.45 -23.23
N VAL A 26 -14.00 -0.75 -24.18
CA VAL A 26 -12.91 0.20 -23.93
C VAL A 26 -13.42 1.17 -22.86
N VAL A 27 -12.92 1.04 -21.63
CA VAL A 27 -13.20 2.04 -20.60
C VAL A 27 -12.53 3.32 -21.09
N PRO A 28 -13.26 4.44 -21.26
CA PRO A 28 -12.65 5.68 -21.71
C PRO A 28 -11.57 6.11 -20.71
N LEU A 29 -10.35 6.29 -21.21
CA LEU A 29 -9.17 6.80 -20.49
C LEU A 29 -9.38 8.16 -19.79
N ALA A 30 -10.51 8.82 -20.03
CA ALA A 30 -10.87 10.12 -19.47
C ALA A 30 -11.23 10.12 -17.97
N LYS A 31 -11.25 8.95 -17.28
CA LYS A 31 -11.66 8.88 -15.85
C LYS A 31 -10.63 8.27 -14.89
N MET A 32 -9.44 7.85 -15.35
CA MET A 32 -8.42 7.31 -14.45
C MET A 32 -7.56 8.43 -13.85
N SER A 33 -7.57 8.57 -12.52
CA SER A 33 -6.76 9.56 -11.84
C SER A 33 -5.28 9.16 -11.84
N ARG A 34 -4.38 10.16 -11.82
CA ARG A 34 -2.91 10.01 -11.84
C ARG A 34 -2.35 9.04 -10.78
N ARG A 35 -3.10 8.75 -9.70
CA ARG A 35 -2.72 7.76 -8.67
C ARG A 35 -2.92 6.31 -9.10
N GLN A 36 -3.88 6.01 -9.98
CA GLN A 36 -4.12 4.63 -10.46
C GLN A 36 -3.12 4.16 -11.51
N LEU A 37 -2.39 5.09 -12.15
CA LEU A 37 -1.36 4.78 -13.14
C LEU A 37 0.01 4.49 -12.51
N GLY A 38 0.16 4.54 -11.18
CA GLY A 38 1.45 4.30 -10.51
C GLY A 38 2.57 5.27 -10.93
N LEU A 39 2.22 6.40 -11.55
CA LEU A 39 3.16 7.41 -12.04
C LEU A 39 3.42 8.45 -10.94
N THR A 40 4.14 8.07 -9.90
CA THR A 40 4.87 9.02 -9.06
C THR A 40 6.34 8.96 -9.42
N ILE A 41 6.73 9.75 -10.42
CA ILE A 41 8.12 10.17 -10.55
C ILE A 41 8.29 11.27 -9.51
N LYS A 42 9.12 11.03 -8.49
CA LYS A 42 9.64 12.11 -7.66
C LYS A 42 10.35 13.07 -8.61
N THR A 43 9.77 14.24 -8.80
CA THR A 43 10.44 15.37 -9.45
C THR A 43 11.54 15.82 -8.49
N THR A 44 12.72 15.24 -8.61
CA THR A 44 13.94 15.89 -8.13
C THR A 44 14.19 17.06 -9.05
N THR A 45 13.76 18.20 -8.56
CA THR A 45 14.12 19.55 -9.01
C THR A 45 15.63 19.67 -9.19
N GLY A 46 16.03 20.18 -10.35
CA GLY A 46 17.35 20.78 -10.54
C GLY A 46 18.48 19.78 -10.76
N GLY A 47 18.95 19.71 -12.01
CA GLY A 47 20.18 19.02 -12.37
C GLY A 47 20.19 18.73 -13.85
N ASP A 48 21.02 19.47 -14.59
CA ASP A 48 21.39 19.18 -15.96
C ASP A 48 21.66 17.68 -16.13
N VAL A 49 20.76 16.96 -16.79
CA VAL A 49 21.08 15.68 -17.41
C VAL A 49 21.15 15.95 -18.90
N THR A 50 22.24 16.59 -19.31
CA THR A 50 22.80 16.24 -20.61
C THR A 50 23.19 14.77 -20.47
N ASP A 51 22.33 13.87 -20.92
CA ASP A 51 22.74 12.48 -21.12
C ASP A 51 23.85 12.54 -22.17
N SER A 52 25.11 12.52 -21.71
CA SER A 52 26.34 12.65 -22.48
C SER A 52 26.55 11.52 -23.50
N ARG A 53 25.52 10.70 -23.74
CA ARG A 53 25.50 9.48 -24.54
C ARG A 53 24.63 9.58 -25.79
N LEU A 54 24.01 10.73 -26.06
CA LEU A 54 23.16 10.96 -27.24
C LEU A 54 23.64 12.20 -28.00
N SER A 55 24.81 12.11 -28.64
CA SER A 55 25.24 13.13 -29.60
C SER A 55 24.78 12.72 -30.99
N CYS A 56 23.87 13.48 -31.59
CA CYS A 56 23.68 13.40 -33.04
C CYS A 56 24.83 14.16 -33.72
N THR A 57 25.36 13.61 -34.80
CA THR A 57 26.38 14.26 -35.64
C THR A 57 25.78 15.28 -36.58
N ASP A 58 24.54 15.04 -37.04
CA ASP A 58 23.81 15.96 -37.92
C ASP A 58 23.21 17.14 -37.13
N PRO A 59 23.49 18.41 -37.51
CA PRO A 59 22.98 19.59 -36.80
C PRO A 59 21.44 19.72 -36.76
N GLU A 60 20.74 19.30 -37.81
CA GLU A 60 19.27 19.34 -37.87
C GLU A 60 18.67 18.28 -36.94
N GLN A 61 19.26 17.08 -36.92
CA GLN A 61 18.86 16.02 -36.00
C GLN A 61 19.21 16.38 -34.55
N GLN A 62 20.34 17.04 -34.31
CA GLN A 62 20.73 17.51 -32.99
C GLN A 62 19.78 18.60 -32.48
N LYS A 63 19.30 19.48 -33.36
CA LYS A 63 18.26 20.47 -33.01
C LYS A 63 16.95 19.77 -32.64
N LEU A 64 16.49 18.83 -33.46
CA LEU A 64 15.27 18.08 -33.17
C LEU A 64 15.38 17.28 -31.86
N LEU A 65 16.53 16.64 -31.62
CA LEU A 65 16.82 15.93 -30.38
C LEU A 65 16.72 16.86 -29.15
N LYS A 66 17.32 18.06 -29.23
CA LYS A 66 17.20 19.08 -28.17
C LYS A 66 15.76 19.55 -27.97
N GLU A 67 15.00 19.70 -29.04
CA GLU A 67 13.57 20.03 -28.96
C GLU A 67 12.77 18.92 -28.26
N MET A 68 13.06 17.65 -28.52
CA MET A 68 12.42 16.52 -27.85
C MET A 68 12.72 16.48 -26.34
N PHE A 69 13.95 16.79 -25.94
CA PHE A 69 14.33 16.83 -24.52
C PHE A 69 13.75 18.04 -23.78
N SER A 70 13.82 19.23 -24.38
CA SER A 70 13.30 20.46 -23.77
C SER A 70 11.78 20.49 -23.67
N LYS A 71 11.08 20.09 -24.75
CA LYS A 71 9.62 20.04 -24.77
C LYS A 71 9.07 18.81 -24.05
N GLY A 72 9.87 17.74 -23.92
CA GLY A 72 9.60 16.52 -23.16
C GLY A 72 9.22 16.71 -21.69
N ALA A 73 9.53 17.87 -21.10
CA ALA A 73 9.21 18.23 -19.71
C ALA A 73 8.00 19.16 -19.56
N ALA A 74 7.56 19.81 -20.64
CA ALA A 74 6.47 20.79 -20.61
C ALA A 74 5.17 20.15 -21.10
N ASN A 75 4.25 19.85 -20.17
CA ASN A 75 2.92 19.34 -20.47
C ASN A 75 2.13 20.33 -21.35
N GLY A 76 2.04 20.09 -22.66
CA GLY A 76 1.01 20.74 -23.50
C GLY A 76 1.40 21.21 -24.91
N HIS A 77 2.55 20.84 -25.48
CA HIS A 77 2.94 21.37 -26.81
C HIS A 77 3.12 20.32 -27.92
N ASN A 78 2.94 20.83 -29.14
CA ASN A 78 2.74 20.21 -30.45
C ASN A 78 3.57 18.94 -30.77
N TRP A 79 3.19 17.80 -30.18
CA TRP A 79 3.84 16.52 -30.44
C TRP A 79 3.74 16.10 -31.90
N ASP A 80 2.61 16.37 -32.55
CA ASP A 80 2.38 15.99 -33.95
C ASP A 80 3.41 16.64 -34.88
N THR A 81 3.82 17.89 -34.63
CA THR A 81 4.92 18.51 -35.41
C THR A 81 6.29 17.84 -35.22
N ILE A 82 6.58 17.31 -34.02
CA ILE A 82 7.82 16.57 -33.78
C ILE A 82 7.77 15.23 -34.51
N PHE A 83 6.60 14.57 -34.50
CA PHE A 83 6.37 13.32 -35.23
C PHE A 83 6.47 13.51 -36.75
N GLU A 84 5.89 14.58 -37.29
CA GLU A 84 6.00 14.95 -38.70
C GLU A 84 7.43 15.30 -39.10
N ALA A 85 8.12 16.11 -38.29
CA ALA A 85 9.52 16.48 -38.55
C ALA A 85 10.43 15.26 -38.55
N TYR A 86 10.24 14.32 -37.63
CA TYR A 86 10.95 13.05 -37.63
C TYR A 86 10.65 12.23 -38.89
N GLY A 87 9.39 12.18 -39.33
CA GLY A 87 8.97 11.47 -40.54
C GLY A 87 9.57 12.00 -41.85
N GLN A 88 10.05 13.24 -41.87
CA GLN A 88 10.75 13.83 -43.02
C GLN A 88 12.24 13.46 -43.08
N ILE A 89 12.82 12.94 -41.99
CA ILE A 89 14.23 12.58 -41.93
C ILE A 89 14.43 11.24 -42.63
N SER A 90 15.18 11.26 -43.73
CA SER A 90 15.47 10.05 -44.52
C SER A 90 16.40 9.07 -43.80
N ASN A 91 17.30 9.55 -42.93
CA ASN A 91 18.24 8.71 -42.19
C ASN A 91 18.44 9.16 -40.73
N PRO A 92 17.48 8.88 -39.82
CA PRO A 92 17.61 9.28 -38.42
C PRO A 92 18.70 8.46 -37.72
N GLU A 93 19.58 9.15 -36.98
CA GLU A 93 20.61 8.51 -36.17
C GLU A 93 19.98 7.66 -35.04
N PRO A 94 20.66 6.60 -34.56
CA PRO A 94 20.13 5.74 -33.49
C PRO A 94 19.80 6.50 -32.20
N ALA A 95 20.53 7.59 -31.91
CA ALA A 95 20.28 8.45 -30.76
C ALA A 95 18.93 9.17 -30.86
N LEU A 96 18.64 9.77 -32.02
CA LEU A 96 17.37 10.43 -32.30
C LEU A 96 16.21 9.43 -32.28
N SER A 97 16.41 8.26 -32.88
CA SER A 97 15.45 7.17 -32.91
C SER A 97 15.11 6.63 -31.51
N THR A 98 16.11 6.52 -30.63
CA THR A 98 15.91 6.10 -29.23
C THR A 98 15.10 7.14 -28.45
N ALA A 99 15.44 8.43 -28.59
CA ALA A 99 14.71 9.51 -27.95
C ALA A 99 13.25 9.58 -28.45
N PHE A 100 13.04 9.34 -29.74
CA PHE A 100 11.71 9.24 -30.35
C PHE A 100 10.87 8.11 -29.77
N LEU A 101 11.40 6.90 -29.65
CA LEU A 101 10.67 5.77 -29.06
C LEU A 101 10.35 6.02 -27.59
N SER A 102 11.30 6.55 -26.81
CA SER A 102 11.07 6.95 -25.42
C SER A 102 9.98 8.04 -25.31
N LEU A 103 9.89 8.95 -26.28
CA LEU A 103 8.84 9.97 -26.32
C LEU A 103 7.48 9.39 -26.74
N ALA A 104 7.46 8.54 -27.75
CA ALA A 104 6.26 7.86 -28.23
C ALA A 104 5.64 6.98 -27.14
N GLU A 105 6.49 6.37 -26.29
CA GLU A 105 6.06 5.71 -25.05
C GLU A 105 5.29 6.69 -24.18
N LYS A 106 5.87 7.82 -23.78
CA LYS A 106 5.18 8.81 -22.91
C LYS A 106 3.87 9.32 -23.51
N CYS A 107 3.85 9.62 -24.80
CA CYS A 107 2.69 10.18 -25.50
C CYS A 107 1.63 9.13 -25.92
N GLY A 108 1.94 7.83 -25.84
CA GLY A 108 1.02 6.76 -26.25
C GLY A 108 0.77 6.67 -27.76
N LYS A 109 1.72 7.17 -28.57
CA LYS A 109 1.64 7.17 -30.03
C LYS A 109 2.17 5.83 -30.58
N ILE A 110 1.28 4.85 -30.61
CA ILE A 110 1.63 3.45 -30.90
C ILE A 110 1.97 3.24 -32.37
N LYS A 111 1.20 3.82 -33.31
CA LYS A 111 1.37 3.57 -34.75
C LYS A 111 2.73 4.10 -35.24
N GLU A 112 3.00 5.35 -34.89
CA GLU A 112 4.22 6.07 -35.23
C GLU A 112 5.46 5.35 -34.67
N ALA A 113 5.38 4.83 -33.44
CA ALA A 113 6.45 4.02 -32.86
C ALA A 113 6.71 2.72 -33.65
N PHE A 114 5.65 2.03 -34.09
CA PHE A 114 5.79 0.81 -34.89
C PHE A 114 6.30 1.08 -36.32
N ASP A 115 5.96 2.22 -36.91
CA ASP A 115 6.50 2.63 -38.21
C ASP A 115 8.02 2.88 -38.11
N VAL A 116 8.47 3.58 -37.07
CA VAL A 116 9.90 3.80 -36.80
C VAL A 116 10.62 2.50 -36.49
N TYR A 117 10.03 1.62 -35.67
CA TYR A 117 10.59 0.30 -35.40
C TYR A 117 10.74 -0.54 -36.68
N ALA A 118 9.76 -0.51 -37.60
CA ALA A 118 9.85 -1.25 -38.85
C ALA A 118 11.04 -0.77 -39.73
N GLU A 119 11.27 0.53 -39.76
CA GLU A 119 12.40 1.12 -40.51
C GLU A 119 13.75 0.78 -39.86
N LEU A 120 13.88 0.93 -38.54
CA LEU A 120 15.09 0.56 -37.80
C LEU A 120 15.42 -0.93 -37.93
N ARG A 121 14.38 -1.77 -37.92
CA ARG A 121 14.51 -3.21 -38.12
C ARG A 121 15.06 -3.55 -39.51
N ARG A 122 14.56 -2.87 -40.55
CA ARG A 122 15.03 -3.05 -41.94
C ARG A 122 16.51 -2.71 -42.07
N ARG A 123 16.97 -1.70 -41.32
CA ARG A 123 18.37 -1.24 -41.29
C ARG A 123 19.28 -2.04 -40.35
N LYS A 124 18.71 -2.84 -39.45
CA LYS A 124 19.41 -3.56 -38.37
C LYS A 124 20.12 -2.65 -37.37
N GLU A 125 19.52 -1.48 -37.10
CA GLU A 125 20.05 -0.47 -36.18
C GLU A 125 19.34 -0.48 -34.82
N LEU A 126 18.55 -1.52 -34.55
CA LEU A 126 17.84 -1.68 -33.29
C LEU A 126 18.82 -1.96 -32.14
N THR A 127 18.57 -1.33 -31.00
CA THR A 127 19.33 -1.55 -29.76
C THR A 127 18.44 -2.16 -28.68
N ALA A 128 19.04 -2.77 -27.66
CA ALA A 128 18.30 -3.35 -26.54
C ALA A 128 17.43 -2.30 -25.81
N ARG A 129 17.86 -1.04 -25.76
CA ARG A 129 17.08 0.07 -25.19
C ARG A 129 15.84 0.39 -26.02
N MET A 130 15.97 0.43 -27.35
CA MET A 130 14.83 0.62 -28.25
C MET A 130 13.79 -0.50 -28.08
N TYR A 131 14.26 -1.75 -27.92
CA TYR A 131 13.36 -2.88 -27.62
C TYR A 131 12.65 -2.73 -26.27
N THR A 132 13.29 -2.19 -25.23
CA THR A 132 12.62 -1.89 -23.95
C THR A 132 11.46 -0.90 -24.13
N ASP A 133 11.67 0.16 -24.91
CA ASP A 133 10.63 1.16 -25.18
C ASP A 133 9.50 0.55 -26.03
N MET A 134 9.84 -0.27 -27.05
CA MET A 134 8.85 -1.01 -27.85
C MET A 134 8.05 -2.02 -27.03
N ILE A 135 8.67 -2.74 -26.09
CA ILE A 135 7.98 -3.66 -25.18
C ILE A 135 6.94 -2.89 -24.34
N ARG A 136 7.31 -1.72 -23.80
CA ARG A 136 6.39 -0.88 -23.02
C ARG A 136 5.23 -0.36 -23.86
N ILE A 137 5.50 0.09 -25.08
CA ILE A 137 4.48 0.56 -26.04
C ILE A 137 3.54 -0.59 -26.42
N ALA A 138 4.09 -1.75 -26.79
CA ALA A 138 3.32 -2.94 -27.14
C ALA A 138 2.46 -3.44 -25.97
N GLY A 139 2.98 -3.35 -24.75
CA GLY A 139 2.27 -3.70 -23.52
C GLY A 139 1.08 -2.82 -23.19
N ARG A 140 0.99 -1.60 -23.75
CA ARG A 140 -0.24 -0.78 -23.65
C ARG A 140 -1.37 -1.32 -24.50
N VAL A 141 -1.05 -2.11 -25.53
CA VAL A 141 -2.02 -2.77 -26.40
C VAL A 141 -2.40 -4.13 -25.80
N HIS A 142 -1.40 -5.00 -25.61
CA HIS A 142 -1.59 -6.36 -25.10
C HIS A 142 -0.25 -7.01 -24.71
N SER A 143 -0.18 -7.76 -23.60
CA SER A 143 1.00 -8.53 -23.17
C SER A 143 1.58 -9.46 -24.24
N ALA A 144 0.73 -10.15 -25.01
CA ALA A 144 1.17 -10.99 -26.14
C ALA A 144 2.00 -10.23 -27.19
N MET A 145 1.67 -8.96 -27.46
CA MET A 145 2.44 -8.14 -28.40
C MET A 145 3.81 -7.76 -27.82
N ALA A 146 3.85 -7.50 -26.50
CA ALA A 146 5.10 -7.25 -25.80
C ALA A 146 6.01 -8.50 -25.79
N HIS A 147 5.44 -9.70 -25.62
CA HIS A 147 6.18 -10.96 -25.76
C HIS A 147 6.71 -11.18 -27.17
N ALA A 148 5.93 -10.82 -28.19
CA ALA A 148 6.39 -10.87 -29.57
C ALA A 148 7.60 -9.94 -29.79
N MET A 149 7.66 -8.77 -29.14
CA MET A 149 8.84 -7.89 -29.21
C MET A 149 10.08 -8.51 -28.55
N LEU A 150 9.93 -9.22 -27.43
CA LEU A 150 11.05 -9.93 -26.81
C LEU A 150 11.54 -11.10 -27.67
N ALA A 151 10.63 -11.90 -28.22
CA ALA A 151 10.97 -12.97 -29.15
C ALA A 151 11.67 -12.42 -30.40
N ASP A 152 11.21 -11.26 -30.86
CA ASP A 152 11.80 -10.58 -31.99
C ASP A 152 13.23 -10.09 -31.73
N MET A 153 13.50 -9.60 -30.52
CA MET A 153 14.84 -9.20 -30.10
C MET A 153 15.84 -10.36 -30.25
N LYS A 154 15.44 -11.57 -29.85
CA LYS A 154 16.23 -12.79 -30.04
C LYS A 154 16.47 -13.12 -31.52
N VAL A 155 15.45 -13.00 -32.36
CA VAL A 155 15.56 -13.21 -33.82
C VAL A 155 16.52 -12.20 -34.46
N SER A 156 16.54 -10.98 -33.95
CA SER A 156 17.47 -9.93 -34.36
C SER A 156 18.89 -10.11 -33.79
N ARG A 157 19.17 -11.22 -33.09
CA ARG A 157 20.46 -11.55 -32.46
C ARG A 157 20.90 -10.52 -31.42
N LEU A 158 19.94 -9.92 -30.73
CA LEU A 158 20.20 -9.10 -29.55
C LEU A 158 19.79 -9.90 -28.32
N ASP A 159 20.69 -9.99 -27.35
CA ASP A 159 20.43 -10.74 -26.12
C ASP A 159 19.52 -9.93 -25.19
N PRO A 160 18.37 -10.47 -24.77
CA PRO A 160 17.51 -9.84 -23.78
C PRO A 160 18.28 -9.49 -22.51
N ASN A 161 18.00 -8.32 -21.95
CA ASN A 161 18.62 -7.84 -20.71
C ASN A 161 17.57 -7.67 -19.58
N PRO A 162 18.00 -7.45 -18.32
CA PRO A 162 17.08 -7.29 -17.20
C PRO A 162 16.03 -6.18 -17.41
N PRO A 163 16.35 -4.99 -17.98
CA PRO A 163 15.34 -4.00 -18.35
C PRO A 163 14.22 -4.49 -19.28
N ASN A 164 14.51 -5.38 -20.25
CA ASN A 164 13.50 -5.94 -21.13
C ASN A 164 12.50 -6.82 -20.36
N TYR A 165 13.03 -7.69 -19.49
CA TYR A 165 12.23 -8.56 -18.64
C TYR A 165 11.42 -7.79 -17.61
N LEU A 166 12.02 -6.81 -16.93
CA LEU A 166 11.33 -5.95 -15.97
C LEU A 166 10.17 -5.19 -16.63
N ALA A 167 10.35 -4.69 -17.85
CA ALA A 167 9.28 -4.02 -18.59
C ALA A 167 8.08 -4.93 -18.84
N LEU A 168 8.30 -6.20 -19.19
CA LEU A 168 7.24 -7.20 -19.33
C LEU A 168 6.60 -7.59 -18.00
N LEU A 169 7.40 -7.73 -16.93
CA LEU A 169 6.87 -8.02 -15.60
C LEU A 169 5.93 -6.91 -15.10
N GLU A 170 6.27 -5.64 -15.35
CA GLU A 170 5.39 -4.53 -15.01
C GLU A 170 4.09 -4.52 -15.84
N ILE A 171 4.12 -5.03 -17.08
CA ILE A 171 2.90 -5.22 -17.89
C ILE A 171 2.04 -6.34 -17.26
N TYR A 172 2.62 -7.50 -16.95
CA TYR A 172 1.89 -8.59 -16.31
C TYR A 172 1.34 -8.23 -14.93
N LYS A 173 2.06 -7.41 -14.17
CA LYS A 173 1.59 -6.87 -12.89
C LYS A 173 0.36 -5.98 -13.03
N LYS A 174 0.26 -5.22 -14.13
CA LYS A 174 -0.94 -4.42 -14.44
C LYS A 174 -2.10 -5.30 -14.90
N GLU A 175 -1.83 -6.31 -15.70
CA GLU A 175 -2.83 -7.28 -16.19
C GLU A 175 -3.28 -8.28 -15.10
N LYS A 176 -2.53 -8.39 -14.01
CA LYS A 176 -2.70 -9.39 -12.94
C LYS A 176 -2.61 -10.83 -13.44
N ASP A 177 -1.83 -11.07 -14.49
CA ASP A 177 -1.61 -12.41 -15.05
C ASP A 177 -0.42 -13.09 -14.37
N ALA A 178 -0.72 -13.90 -13.36
CA ALA A 178 0.27 -14.66 -12.58
C ALA A 178 0.94 -15.77 -13.41
N ALA A 179 0.21 -16.43 -14.31
CA ALA A 179 0.74 -17.49 -15.15
C ALA A 179 1.75 -16.93 -16.17
N GLY A 180 1.40 -15.81 -16.80
CA GLY A 180 2.30 -15.06 -17.67
C GLY A 180 3.58 -14.60 -16.94
N ALA A 181 3.44 -14.04 -15.74
CA ALA A 181 4.60 -13.61 -14.95
C ALA A 181 5.55 -14.78 -14.60
N ARG A 182 5.00 -15.95 -14.23
CA ARG A 182 5.80 -17.15 -13.88
C ARG A 182 6.51 -17.74 -15.10
N THR A 183 5.83 -17.86 -16.23
CA THR A 183 6.45 -18.36 -17.47
C THR A 183 7.56 -17.44 -17.96
N LEU A 184 7.39 -16.12 -17.83
CA LEU A 184 8.42 -15.14 -18.15
C LEU A 184 9.63 -15.24 -17.21
N TRP A 185 9.42 -15.46 -15.91
CA TRP A 185 10.51 -15.69 -14.96
C TRP A 185 11.34 -16.92 -15.32
N GLN A 186 10.69 -18.03 -15.67
CA GLN A 186 11.37 -19.24 -16.13
C GLN A 186 12.14 -19.01 -17.44
N GLN A 187 11.55 -18.26 -18.40
CA GLN A 187 12.23 -17.91 -19.64
C GLN A 187 13.49 -17.06 -19.39
N MET A 188 13.43 -16.10 -18.45
CA MET A 188 14.59 -15.28 -18.07
C MET A 188 15.75 -16.15 -17.56
N ARG A 189 15.45 -17.18 -16.75
CA ARG A 189 16.45 -18.13 -16.26
C ARG A 189 17.01 -19.02 -17.36
N GLN A 190 16.17 -19.48 -18.29
CA GLN A 190 16.62 -20.24 -19.47
C GLN A 190 17.53 -19.42 -20.38
N ASP A 191 17.29 -18.11 -20.47
CA ASP A 191 18.14 -17.17 -21.19
C ASP A 191 19.42 -16.80 -20.42
N ALA A 192 19.65 -17.38 -19.23
CA ALA A 192 20.77 -17.09 -18.35
C ALA A 192 20.90 -15.60 -17.97
N VAL A 193 19.77 -14.88 -17.90
CA VAL A 193 19.73 -13.49 -17.46
C VAL A 193 19.57 -13.44 -15.95
N PRO A 194 20.49 -12.78 -15.20
CA PRO A 194 20.44 -12.77 -13.75
C PRO A 194 19.19 -12.05 -13.24
N GLY A 195 18.46 -12.74 -12.35
CA GLY A 195 17.34 -12.15 -11.62
C GLY A 195 17.82 -11.12 -10.62
N SER A 196 17.08 -10.01 -10.50
CA SER A 196 17.28 -9.02 -9.43
C SER A 196 16.16 -9.13 -8.40
N GLU A 197 16.43 -8.66 -7.20
CA GLU A 197 15.45 -8.60 -6.10
C GLU A 197 14.16 -7.90 -6.53
N VAL A 198 14.26 -6.79 -7.28
CA VAL A 198 13.09 -6.04 -7.78
C VAL A 198 12.26 -6.88 -8.75
N MET A 199 12.90 -7.65 -9.63
CA MET A 199 12.19 -8.51 -10.58
C MET A 199 11.49 -9.66 -9.87
N LEU A 200 12.15 -10.30 -8.89
CA LEU A 200 11.56 -11.37 -8.08
C LEU A 200 10.36 -10.84 -7.29
N CYS A 201 10.52 -9.72 -6.57
CA CYS A 201 9.41 -9.02 -5.89
C CYS A 201 8.24 -8.72 -6.83
N SER A 202 8.50 -8.26 -8.06
CA SER A 202 7.44 -7.96 -9.02
C SER A 202 6.69 -9.22 -9.44
N VAL A 203 7.36 -10.35 -9.73
CA VAL A 203 6.70 -11.64 -10.04
C VAL A 203 5.87 -12.12 -8.85
N MET A 204 6.48 -12.16 -7.66
CA MET A 204 5.84 -12.64 -6.44
C MET A 204 4.62 -11.80 -6.08
N SER A 205 4.67 -10.47 -6.26
CA SER A 205 3.53 -9.59 -6.01
C SER A 205 2.33 -9.88 -6.93
N VAL A 206 2.55 -10.35 -8.17
CA VAL A 206 1.44 -10.76 -9.06
C VAL A 206 0.81 -12.06 -8.55
N ILE A 207 1.63 -13.04 -8.19
CA ILE A 207 1.18 -14.35 -7.70
C ILE A 207 0.50 -14.24 -6.34
N ALA A 208 1.00 -13.38 -5.46
CA ALA A 208 0.39 -13.08 -4.17
C ALA A 208 -1.05 -12.58 -4.32
N LYS A 209 -1.29 -11.70 -5.30
CA LYS A 209 -2.64 -11.19 -5.59
C LYS A 209 -3.61 -12.22 -6.15
N SER A 210 -3.12 -13.35 -6.65
CA SER A 210 -3.95 -14.50 -7.01
C SER A 210 -4.21 -15.47 -5.84
N GLY A 211 -3.56 -15.30 -4.69
CA GLY A 211 -3.68 -16.20 -3.54
C GLY A 211 -2.99 -17.55 -3.75
N ASP A 212 -2.08 -17.66 -4.71
CA ASP A 212 -1.31 -18.90 -4.96
C ASP A 212 -0.10 -18.95 -4.04
N VAL A 213 -0.31 -19.45 -2.82
CA VAL A 213 0.72 -19.58 -1.77
C VAL A 213 1.85 -20.51 -2.23
N ALA A 214 1.49 -21.71 -2.73
CA ALA A 214 2.47 -22.70 -3.19
C ALA A 214 3.32 -22.17 -4.35
N GLY A 215 2.72 -21.41 -5.27
CA GLY A 215 3.45 -20.74 -6.34
C GLY A 215 4.44 -19.68 -5.84
N ALA A 216 4.05 -18.89 -4.82
CA ALA A 216 4.93 -17.89 -4.22
C ALA A 216 6.12 -18.53 -3.49
N GLU A 217 5.91 -19.63 -2.79
CA GLU A 217 6.99 -20.37 -2.09
C GLU A 217 7.92 -21.09 -3.05
N ALA A 218 7.40 -21.70 -4.12
CA ALA A 218 8.22 -22.28 -5.16
C ALA A 218 9.19 -21.25 -5.76
N LEU A 219 8.75 -19.99 -5.92
CA LEU A 219 9.62 -18.92 -6.42
C LEU A 219 10.72 -18.51 -5.45
N LEU A 220 10.49 -18.58 -4.13
CA LEU A 220 11.55 -18.36 -3.14
C LEU A 220 12.64 -19.43 -3.24
N LEU A 221 12.24 -20.70 -3.41
CA LEU A 221 13.18 -21.81 -3.57
C LEU A 221 13.94 -21.75 -4.90
N GLU A 222 13.29 -21.25 -5.95
CA GLU A 222 13.85 -21.05 -7.27
C GLU A 222 14.68 -19.75 -7.42
N ALA A 223 14.76 -18.92 -6.37
CA ALA A 223 15.42 -17.63 -6.45
C ALA A 223 16.95 -17.77 -6.54
N ASP A 224 17.53 -17.22 -7.62
CA ASP A 224 18.98 -17.12 -7.81
C ASP A 224 19.56 -15.80 -7.24
N CYS A 225 18.80 -15.09 -6.40
CA CYS A 225 19.17 -13.79 -5.82
C CYS A 225 18.93 -13.75 -4.30
N PRO A 226 19.54 -12.81 -3.56
CA PRO A 226 19.33 -12.68 -2.12
C PRO A 226 17.85 -12.49 -1.76
N ILE A 227 17.36 -13.32 -0.84
CA ILE A 227 15.98 -13.22 -0.34
C ILE A 227 15.95 -12.18 0.79
N ILE A 228 15.19 -11.11 0.56
CA ILE A 228 14.89 -10.08 1.56
C ILE A 228 13.47 -10.20 2.14
N THR A 229 13.20 -9.50 3.24
CA THR A 229 11.88 -9.38 3.90
C THR A 229 10.72 -9.11 2.94
N ALA A 230 10.93 -8.30 1.90
CA ALA A 230 9.88 -7.97 0.93
C ALA A 230 9.34 -9.21 0.18
N HIS A 231 10.18 -10.23 -0.06
CA HIS A 231 9.74 -11.46 -0.72
C HIS A 231 8.85 -12.29 0.21
N PHE A 232 9.24 -12.46 1.48
CA PHE A 232 8.40 -13.12 2.49
C PHE A 232 7.07 -12.39 2.69
N ASN A 233 7.08 -11.05 2.71
CA ASN A 233 5.86 -10.25 2.76
C ASN A 233 4.93 -10.51 1.56
N CYS A 234 5.47 -10.84 0.37
CA CYS A 234 4.64 -11.26 -0.76
C CYS A 234 4.01 -12.65 -0.53
N CYS A 235 4.73 -13.61 0.04
CA CYS A 235 4.15 -14.91 0.41
C CYS A 235 3.06 -14.76 1.48
N LEU A 236 3.26 -13.88 2.47
CA LEU A 236 2.25 -13.57 3.48
C LEU A 236 1.03 -12.87 2.89
N ASP A 237 1.19 -12.00 1.88
CA ASP A 237 0.07 -11.41 1.13
C ASP A 237 -0.69 -12.49 0.33
N ALA A 238 0.00 -13.49 -0.23
CA ALA A 238 -0.64 -14.64 -0.85
C ALA A 238 -1.51 -15.42 0.17
N CYS A 239 -0.97 -15.68 1.36
CA CYS A 239 -1.69 -16.35 2.44
C CYS A 239 -2.89 -15.53 2.90
N HIS A 240 -2.72 -14.20 3.00
CA HIS A 240 -3.80 -13.29 3.28
C HIS A 240 -4.94 -13.47 2.28
N VAL A 241 -4.65 -13.43 0.98
CA VAL A 241 -5.66 -13.58 -0.10
C VAL A 241 -6.33 -14.95 -0.07
N ALA A 242 -5.54 -16.02 0.15
CA ALA A 242 -6.06 -17.39 0.24
C ALA A 242 -6.90 -17.65 1.51
N GLY A 243 -6.65 -16.89 2.58
CA GLY A 243 -7.19 -17.20 3.91
C GLY A 243 -6.53 -18.44 4.51
N ASP A 244 -5.25 -18.63 4.24
CA ASP A 244 -4.46 -19.75 4.75
C ASP A 244 -3.62 -19.28 5.95
N ALA A 245 -4.18 -19.45 7.15
CA ALA A 245 -3.53 -19.05 8.40
C ALA A 245 -2.33 -19.95 8.74
N ASP A 246 -2.42 -21.25 8.45
CA ASP A 246 -1.37 -22.23 8.75
C ASP A 246 -0.09 -21.92 7.97
N SER A 247 -0.23 -21.67 6.66
CA SER A 247 0.90 -21.25 5.83
C SER A 247 1.45 -19.90 6.29
N ALA A 248 0.61 -18.96 6.73
CA ALA A 248 1.08 -17.67 7.23
C ALA A 248 1.98 -17.81 8.48
N PHE A 249 1.62 -18.68 9.43
CA PHE A 249 2.48 -18.97 10.59
C PHE A 249 3.79 -19.65 10.18
N ARG A 250 3.73 -20.63 9.27
CA ARG A 250 4.94 -21.30 8.78
C ARG A 250 5.90 -20.32 8.11
N ILE A 251 5.39 -19.43 7.26
CA ILE A 251 6.20 -18.44 6.56
C ILE A 251 6.85 -17.44 7.53
N LEU A 252 6.17 -17.05 8.62
CA LEU A 252 6.77 -16.20 9.65
C LEU A 252 7.97 -16.87 10.35
N GLU A 253 7.88 -18.19 10.60
CA GLU A 253 9.00 -18.95 11.17
C GLU A 253 10.14 -19.12 10.17
N GLU A 254 9.83 -19.40 8.90
CA GLU A 254 10.84 -19.50 7.84
C GLU A 254 11.56 -18.18 7.61
N MET A 255 10.84 -17.06 7.70
CA MET A 255 11.41 -15.72 7.60
C MET A 255 12.47 -15.49 8.69
N LYS A 256 12.18 -15.85 9.95
CA LYS A 256 13.14 -15.78 11.06
C LYS A 256 14.33 -16.71 10.85
N ALA A 257 14.08 -17.95 10.41
CA ALA A 257 15.13 -18.93 10.13
C ALA A 257 16.07 -18.46 8.99
N ALA A 258 15.55 -17.67 8.06
CA ALA A 258 16.32 -17.04 6.99
C ALA A 258 17.01 -15.73 7.41
N ASN A 259 17.08 -15.42 8.71
CA ASN A 259 17.61 -14.16 9.27
C ASN A 259 16.91 -12.89 8.71
N CYS A 260 15.67 -13.02 8.24
CA CYS A 260 14.83 -11.89 7.90
C CYS A 260 13.92 -11.57 9.10
N SER A 261 13.99 -10.35 9.65
CA SER A 261 13.14 -9.96 10.77
C SER A 261 11.71 -9.65 10.30
N PRO A 262 10.68 -10.34 10.80
CA PRO A 262 9.29 -9.98 10.55
C PRO A 262 9.03 -8.54 10.98
N ASP A 263 8.26 -7.80 10.17
CA ASP A 263 7.88 -6.43 10.47
C ASP A 263 6.37 -6.31 10.69
N VAL A 264 5.91 -5.09 10.99
CA VAL A 264 4.48 -4.80 11.19
C VAL A 264 3.66 -5.18 9.94
N ILE A 265 4.23 -5.14 8.74
CA ILE A 265 3.54 -5.54 7.50
C ILE A 265 3.38 -7.06 7.47
N SER A 266 4.43 -7.83 7.83
CA SER A 266 4.39 -9.29 7.92
C SER A 266 3.25 -9.75 8.83
N TYR A 267 3.19 -9.21 10.05
CA TYR A 267 2.16 -9.58 11.03
C TYR A 267 0.76 -9.13 10.63
N ASN A 268 0.61 -7.97 9.99
CA ASN A 268 -0.70 -7.54 9.48
C ASN A 268 -1.23 -8.43 8.35
N SER A 269 -0.35 -8.92 7.48
CA SER A 269 -0.71 -9.87 6.43
C SER A 269 -1.13 -11.22 7.04
N ALA A 270 -0.39 -11.73 8.03
CA ALA A 270 -0.75 -12.95 8.75
C ALA A 270 -2.08 -12.82 9.50
N LEU A 271 -2.30 -11.72 10.22
CA LEU A 271 -3.59 -11.38 10.83
C LEU A 271 -4.71 -11.35 9.78
N GLY A 272 -4.41 -10.80 8.61
CA GLY A 272 -5.31 -10.81 7.48
C GLY A 272 -5.67 -12.21 6.99
N ALA A 273 -4.73 -13.17 7.00
CA ALA A 273 -4.97 -14.56 6.63
C ALA A 273 -5.89 -15.24 7.65
N ILE A 274 -5.61 -15.06 8.95
CA ILE A 274 -6.46 -15.53 10.07
C ILE A 274 -7.89 -15.02 9.89
N ASP A 275 -8.07 -13.72 9.62
CA ASP A 275 -9.40 -13.14 9.43
C ASP A 275 -10.18 -13.79 8.28
N ARG A 276 -9.52 -14.08 7.15
CA ARG A 276 -10.16 -14.76 6.02
C ARG A 276 -10.41 -16.25 6.29
N ALA A 277 -9.55 -16.89 7.07
CA ALA A 277 -9.75 -18.26 7.55
C ALA A 277 -10.90 -18.38 8.58
N LYS A 278 -11.45 -17.24 9.04
CA LYS A 278 -12.34 -17.15 10.22
C LYS A 278 -11.66 -17.66 11.48
N GLY A 279 -10.35 -17.45 11.54
CA GLY A 279 -9.52 -17.80 12.66
C GLY A 279 -9.92 -17.06 13.92
N GLY A 280 -9.81 -17.80 15.02
CA GLY A 280 -10.33 -17.43 16.32
C GLY A 280 -9.37 -16.55 17.12
N LYS A 281 -9.66 -16.43 18.40
CA LYS A 281 -8.84 -15.70 19.36
C LYS A 281 -7.44 -16.33 19.50
N GLU A 282 -7.36 -17.65 19.65
CA GLU A 282 -6.11 -18.37 19.96
C GLU A 282 -4.98 -18.08 18.96
N GLU A 283 -5.30 -18.05 17.67
CA GLU A 283 -4.33 -17.74 16.61
C GLU A 283 -3.86 -16.28 16.70
N ARG A 284 -4.75 -15.35 17.05
CA ARG A 284 -4.38 -13.93 17.21
C ARG A 284 -3.50 -13.71 18.44
N ASP A 285 -3.77 -14.41 19.52
CA ASP A 285 -2.94 -14.36 20.74
C ASP A 285 -1.55 -14.92 20.46
N ARG A 286 -1.48 -16.04 19.73
CA ARG A 286 -0.21 -16.59 19.26
C ARG A 286 0.57 -15.57 18.44
N LEU A 287 -0.11 -14.84 17.54
CA LEU A 287 0.51 -13.80 16.72
C LEU A 287 0.99 -12.60 17.56
N LEU A 288 0.22 -12.16 18.56
CA LEU A 288 0.63 -11.10 19.50
C LEU A 288 1.85 -11.49 20.32
N GLN A 289 1.87 -12.70 20.88
CA GLN A 289 3.02 -13.19 21.62
C GLN A 289 4.28 -13.27 20.75
N ASP A 290 4.11 -13.63 19.48
CA ASP A 290 5.22 -13.66 18.53
C ASP A 290 5.71 -12.24 18.16
N MET A 291 4.80 -11.28 17.99
CA MET A 291 5.14 -9.86 17.83
C MET A 291 5.94 -9.33 19.01
N GLU A 292 5.51 -9.60 20.24
CA GLU A 292 6.19 -9.19 21.48
C GLU A 292 7.61 -9.80 21.55
N LYS A 293 7.77 -11.09 21.22
CA LYS A 293 9.09 -11.77 21.20
C LYS A 293 10.06 -11.20 20.16
N ASN A 294 9.54 -10.71 19.04
CA ASN A 294 10.34 -10.10 17.98
C ASN A 294 10.46 -8.57 18.13
N GLU A 295 10.04 -8.02 19.27
CA GLU A 295 10.08 -6.58 19.57
C GLU A 295 9.33 -5.70 18.56
N VAL A 296 8.31 -6.28 17.90
CA VAL A 296 7.47 -5.56 16.92
C VAL A 296 6.19 -5.11 17.59
N GLN A 297 5.95 -3.80 17.63
CA GLN A 297 4.73 -3.26 18.23
C GLN A 297 3.52 -3.40 17.29
N PRO A 298 2.38 -3.94 17.78
CA PRO A 298 1.13 -3.93 17.03
C PRO A 298 0.70 -2.51 16.65
N ASN A 299 0.16 -2.36 15.44
CA ASN A 299 -0.42 -1.07 15.04
C ASN A 299 -1.91 -0.97 15.42
N GLU A 300 -2.49 0.21 15.22
CA GLU A 300 -3.90 0.49 15.53
C GLU A 300 -4.87 -0.50 14.85
N LEU A 301 -4.58 -0.86 13.60
CA LEU A 301 -5.40 -1.80 12.82
C LEU A 301 -5.35 -3.22 13.41
N PHE A 302 -4.18 -3.68 13.82
CA PHE A 302 -4.00 -4.98 14.44
C PHE A 302 -4.84 -5.06 15.72
N MET A 303 -4.68 -4.08 16.61
CA MET A 303 -5.37 -4.04 17.90
C MET A 303 -6.89 -3.92 17.73
N GLU A 304 -7.37 -3.13 16.77
CA GLU A 304 -8.80 -3.03 16.45
C GLU A 304 -9.39 -4.38 16.02
N ARG A 305 -8.71 -5.08 15.11
CA ARG A 305 -9.19 -6.39 14.61
C ARG A 305 -9.14 -7.46 15.70
N HIS A 306 -8.14 -7.41 16.56
CA HIS A 306 -8.03 -8.31 17.71
C HIS A 306 -9.17 -8.08 18.72
N ILE A 307 -9.41 -6.83 19.15
CA ILE A 307 -10.53 -6.48 20.05
C ILE A 307 -11.89 -6.83 19.41
N ALA A 308 -12.06 -6.58 18.11
CA ALA A 308 -13.29 -6.95 17.42
C ALA A 308 -13.56 -8.46 17.47
N CYS A 309 -12.51 -9.29 17.40
CA CYS A 309 -12.64 -10.74 17.57
C CYS A 309 -13.00 -11.12 19.01
N VAL A 310 -12.34 -10.52 20.02
CA VAL A 310 -12.61 -10.79 21.45
C VAL A 310 -14.05 -10.42 21.82
N LEU A 311 -14.54 -9.30 21.29
CA LEU A 311 -15.89 -8.80 21.52
C LEU A 311 -16.95 -9.43 20.58
N CYS A 312 -16.57 -10.43 19.76
CA CYS A 312 -17.45 -11.09 18.80
C CYS A 312 -18.19 -10.12 17.84
N ILE A 313 -17.57 -9.00 17.48
CA ILE A 313 -18.16 -8.01 16.58
C ILE A 313 -17.96 -8.47 15.12
N PRO A 314 -19.01 -8.51 14.29
CA PRO A 314 -18.86 -8.74 12.85
C PRO A 314 -17.95 -7.66 12.24
N GLN A 315 -16.97 -8.06 11.42
CA GLN A 315 -15.95 -7.17 10.84
C GLN A 315 -16.48 -6.02 9.96
N GLN A 316 -17.81 -5.90 9.77
CA GLN A 316 -18.44 -4.88 8.95
C GLN A 316 -19.68 -4.29 9.64
N GLY A 317 -19.58 -3.00 10.00
CA GLY A 317 -20.74 -2.11 10.17
C GLY A 317 -21.63 -2.32 11.40
N ALA A 318 -21.32 -3.28 12.28
CA ALA A 318 -22.03 -3.43 13.54
C ALA A 318 -21.65 -2.31 14.51
N LYS A 319 -22.65 -1.58 15.03
CA LYS A 319 -22.44 -0.63 16.12
C LYS A 319 -22.20 -1.42 17.40
N LEU A 320 -21.20 -1.01 18.17
CA LEU A 320 -21.01 -1.51 19.51
C LEU A 320 -22.16 -1.00 20.38
N THR A 321 -23.00 -1.90 20.90
CA THR A 321 -24.10 -1.53 21.81
C THR A 321 -23.74 -1.92 23.24
N SER A 322 -24.28 -1.19 24.21
CA SER A 322 -24.16 -1.54 25.64
C SER A 322 -24.71 -2.93 25.93
N GLU A 323 -25.80 -3.33 25.27
CA GLU A 323 -26.40 -4.66 25.39
C GLU A 323 -25.48 -5.77 24.89
N LEU A 324 -24.73 -5.56 23.80
CA LEU A 324 -23.79 -6.57 23.30
C LEU A 324 -22.69 -6.82 24.34
N ILE A 325 -22.14 -5.75 24.93
CA ILE A 325 -21.08 -5.87 25.94
C ILE A 325 -21.59 -6.51 27.22
N GLN A 326 -22.79 -6.14 27.68
CA GLN A 326 -23.40 -6.73 28.88
C GLN A 326 -23.69 -8.23 28.74
N ASN A 327 -23.97 -8.70 27.52
CA ASN A 327 -24.20 -10.11 27.23
C ASN A 327 -22.91 -10.91 26.94
N LEU A 328 -21.73 -10.26 26.88
CA LEU A 328 -20.46 -10.95 26.70
C LEU A 328 -19.96 -11.54 28.03
N PRO A 329 -19.28 -12.70 28.00
CA PRO A 329 -18.62 -13.26 29.18
C PRO A 329 -17.68 -12.25 29.84
N GLU A 330 -17.63 -12.23 31.18
CA GLU A 330 -16.75 -11.31 31.92
C GLU A 330 -15.28 -11.47 31.54
N GLU A 331 -14.85 -12.69 31.19
CA GLU A 331 -13.51 -12.99 30.69
C GLU A 331 -13.18 -12.18 29.42
N ALA A 332 -14.10 -12.14 28.45
CA ALA A 332 -13.92 -11.38 27.21
C ALA A 332 -13.93 -9.87 27.46
N GLN A 333 -14.71 -9.40 28.44
CA GLN A 333 -14.72 -7.99 28.83
C GLN A 333 -13.41 -7.57 29.51
N ASN A 334 -12.89 -8.39 30.43
CA ASN A 334 -11.63 -8.14 31.14
C ASN A 334 -10.46 -8.12 30.17
N GLU A 335 -10.40 -9.08 29.26
CA GLU A 335 -9.37 -9.14 28.24
C GLU A 335 -9.42 -7.95 27.28
N ALA A 336 -10.61 -7.54 26.83
CA ALA A 336 -10.75 -6.33 26.02
C ALA A 336 -10.26 -5.07 26.78
N ARG A 337 -10.44 -5.01 28.11
CA ARG A 337 -9.86 -3.93 28.94
C ARG A 337 -8.34 -4.01 28.99
N GLU A 338 -7.76 -5.19 29.16
CA GLU A 338 -6.31 -5.39 29.16
C GLU A 338 -5.67 -4.94 27.85
N VAL A 339 -6.26 -5.33 26.71
CA VAL A 339 -5.77 -4.89 25.39
C VAL A 339 -5.87 -3.37 25.27
N LEU A 340 -6.97 -2.75 25.69
CA LEU A 340 -7.12 -1.28 25.68
C LEU A 340 -6.12 -0.56 26.60
N GLN A 341 -5.75 -1.14 27.74
CA GLN A 341 -4.71 -0.64 28.63
C GLN A 341 -3.32 -0.78 28.01
N LYS A 342 -3.01 -1.92 27.37
CA LYS A 342 -1.77 -2.09 26.58
C LYS A 342 -1.68 -1.03 25.47
N MET A 343 -2.80 -0.69 24.82
CA MET A 343 -2.85 0.39 23.83
C MET A 343 -2.58 1.78 24.44
N ASP A 344 -3.12 2.06 25.62
CA ASP A 344 -2.86 3.32 26.36
C ASP A 344 -1.36 3.45 26.69
N ALA A 345 -0.76 2.38 27.22
CA ALA A 345 0.66 2.35 27.56
C ALA A 345 1.58 2.52 26.33
N SER A 346 1.14 2.03 25.17
CA SER A 346 1.88 2.13 23.91
C SER A 346 1.66 3.45 23.17
N GLY A 347 0.76 4.32 23.66
CA GLY A 347 0.45 5.62 23.03
C GLY A 347 -0.23 5.51 21.65
N LEU A 348 -0.86 4.38 21.33
CA LEU A 348 -1.56 4.17 20.06
C LEU A 348 -2.82 5.03 19.98
N ARG A 349 -3.16 5.54 18.79
CA ARG A 349 -4.39 6.34 18.66
C ARG A 349 -5.59 5.40 18.61
N TYR A 350 -6.63 5.78 19.34
CA TYR A 350 -7.89 5.06 19.28
C TYR A 350 -8.65 5.37 18.00
N THR A 351 -8.98 4.32 17.25
CA THR A 351 -10.01 4.37 16.21
C THR A 351 -11.38 4.54 16.85
N ARG A 352 -12.41 4.85 16.04
CA ARG A 352 -13.76 5.13 16.55
C ARG A 352 -14.32 3.95 17.36
N LEU A 353 -14.13 2.72 16.84
CA LEU A 353 -14.59 1.50 17.49
C LEU A 353 -13.92 1.31 18.85
N LEU A 354 -12.61 1.56 18.94
CA LEU A 354 -11.87 1.44 20.19
C LEU A 354 -12.26 2.51 21.22
N LYS A 355 -12.60 3.73 20.78
CA LYS A 355 -13.16 4.76 21.68
C LYS A 355 -14.53 4.36 22.23
N GLU A 356 -15.39 3.80 21.38
CA GLU A 356 -16.70 3.30 21.78
C GLU A 356 -16.55 2.10 22.74
N ALA A 357 -15.64 1.16 22.44
CA ALA A 357 -15.32 0.03 23.31
C ALA A 357 -14.80 0.46 24.68
N LYS A 358 -13.84 1.39 24.71
CA LYS A 358 -13.31 1.93 25.96
C LYS A 358 -14.38 2.59 26.82
N LYS A 359 -15.26 3.39 26.21
CA LYS A 359 -16.38 4.03 26.93
C LYS A 359 -17.33 3.01 27.51
N LEU A 360 -17.73 2.01 26.73
CA LEU A 360 -18.70 1.01 27.17
C LEU A 360 -18.12 0.02 28.20
N LEU A 361 -16.84 -0.32 28.09
CA LEU A 361 -16.13 -1.16 29.07
C LEU A 361 -15.77 -0.41 30.36
N ALA A 362 -15.65 0.91 30.32
CA ALA A 362 -15.45 1.77 31.50
C ALA A 362 -16.71 1.88 32.38
N ILE A 363 -17.90 1.64 31.82
CA ILE A 363 -19.18 1.63 32.58
C ILE A 363 -19.19 0.53 33.66
N HIS A 364 -18.28 -0.45 33.60
CA HIS A 364 -18.15 -1.55 34.56
C HIS A 364 -16.95 -1.41 35.52
N GLN A 365 -16.33 -0.23 35.65
CA GLN A 365 -15.61 0.05 36.89
C GLN A 365 -16.66 0.39 37.96
N PRO A 366 -16.91 -0.44 38.99
CA PRO A 366 -17.15 0.18 40.28
C PRO A 366 -15.86 0.96 40.55
N GLU A 367 -15.95 2.27 40.72
CA GLU A 367 -14.81 3.00 41.30
C GLU A 367 -14.35 2.23 42.55
N PRO A 368 -13.03 2.05 42.77
CA PRO A 368 -12.60 1.51 44.03
C PRO A 368 -13.18 2.42 45.11
N LYS A 369 -14.14 1.91 45.87
CA LYS A 369 -14.57 2.52 47.13
C LYS A 369 -13.36 2.46 48.05
N THR A 370 -12.45 3.41 47.92
CA THR A 370 -11.57 3.77 49.01
C THR A 370 -12.48 4.30 50.11
N GLU A 371 -12.85 3.44 51.05
CA GLU A 371 -13.33 3.89 52.35
C GLU A 371 -12.30 4.90 52.86
N PRO A 372 -12.68 6.16 53.13
CA PRO A 372 -11.74 7.08 53.75
C PRO A 372 -11.50 6.58 55.18
N THR A 373 -10.30 6.04 55.40
CA THR A 373 -9.70 5.95 56.74
C THR A 373 -9.89 7.31 57.43
N PRO A 374 -10.41 7.37 58.67
CA PRO A 374 -10.66 8.64 59.33
C PRO A 374 -9.33 9.41 59.46
N PRO A 375 -9.32 10.72 59.17
CA PRO A 375 -8.11 11.52 59.35
C PRO A 375 -7.78 11.60 60.83
N ASP A 376 -6.49 11.41 61.14
CA ASP A 376 -5.91 11.65 62.45
C ASP A 376 -6.33 13.03 62.98
N PRO A 377 -6.87 13.15 64.21
CA PRO A 377 -7.30 14.41 64.78
C PRO A 377 -6.09 15.19 65.26
N GLY A 378 -5.37 15.79 64.32
CA GLY A 378 -4.21 16.60 64.67
C GLY A 378 -3.45 17.08 63.47
N LEU A 379 -4.02 18.01 62.69
CA LEU A 379 -3.23 18.99 61.96
C LEU A 379 -4.06 20.26 61.71
N SER A 380 -3.53 21.32 62.30
CA SER A 380 -4.01 22.70 62.33
C SER A 380 -4.33 23.29 60.96
N MET A 381 -5.44 24.02 60.93
CA MET A 381 -5.75 25.22 60.14
C MET A 381 -4.60 25.76 59.25
N SER A 382 -4.87 25.87 57.94
CA SER A 382 -4.19 26.83 57.06
C SER A 382 -5.17 27.42 56.04
N GLU A 383 -5.10 28.74 55.89
CA GLU A 383 -5.94 29.73 55.20
C GLU A 383 -6.58 29.38 53.83
N PRO A 384 -7.68 30.06 53.44
CA PRO A 384 -8.42 29.77 52.21
C PRO A 384 -7.72 30.29 50.95
N ARG A 385 -7.72 29.46 49.89
CA ARG A 385 -7.13 29.74 48.57
C ARG A 385 -7.90 30.84 47.81
N ARG A 386 -7.17 31.59 46.97
CA ARG A 386 -7.55 32.86 46.30
C ARG A 386 -8.69 32.81 45.26
N ASP A 387 -9.39 31.69 45.06
CA ASP A 387 -10.25 31.49 43.87
C ASP A 387 -11.77 31.47 44.16
N TRP A 388 -12.19 31.80 45.38
CA TRP A 388 -13.60 31.82 45.77
C TRP A 388 -14.28 33.15 45.43
N VAL A 389 -15.44 33.07 44.78
CA VAL A 389 -16.25 34.25 44.44
C VAL A 389 -17.44 34.35 45.38
N LYS A 390 -17.59 35.51 46.04
CA LYS A 390 -18.72 35.79 46.93
C LYS A 390 -19.96 36.16 46.12
N VAL A 391 -21.03 35.40 46.27
CA VAL A 391 -22.30 35.61 45.57
C VAL A 391 -23.40 35.87 46.58
N ARG A 392 -24.30 36.81 46.26
CA ARG A 392 -25.43 37.19 47.09
C ARG A 392 -26.74 36.88 46.38
N ARG A 393 -27.68 36.20 47.05
CA ARG A 393 -28.99 35.87 46.49
C ARG A 393 -30.08 36.07 47.55
N LYS A 394 -31.27 36.51 47.13
CA LYS A 394 -32.46 36.49 48.01
C LYS A 394 -33.07 35.10 48.03
N ASP A 395 -33.41 34.61 49.21
CA ASP A 395 -34.27 33.43 49.34
C ASP A 395 -35.72 33.74 48.96
N ASP A 396 -36.55 32.70 48.94
CA ASP A 396 -37.96 32.80 48.56
C ASP A 396 -38.79 33.56 49.61
N ALA A 397 -38.23 33.84 50.79
CA ALA A 397 -38.79 34.70 51.83
C ALA A 397 -38.31 36.17 51.73
N GLY A 398 -37.43 36.49 50.77
CA GLY A 398 -36.92 37.82 50.49
C GLY A 398 -35.66 38.24 51.28
N SER A 399 -35.12 37.36 52.11
CA SER A 399 -33.90 37.57 52.91
C SER A 399 -32.64 37.32 52.08
N MET A 400 -31.62 38.16 52.25
CA MET A 400 -30.36 38.07 51.51
C MET A 400 -29.43 37.05 52.15
N ILE A 401 -29.03 36.03 51.39
CA ILE A 401 -28.06 35.02 51.78
C ILE A 401 -26.78 35.20 50.96
N GLU A 402 -25.63 35.05 51.62
CA GLU A 402 -24.31 35.09 51.01
C GLU A 402 -23.72 33.68 50.99
N TYR A 403 -23.15 33.27 49.86
CA TYR A 403 -22.39 32.03 49.75
C TYR A 403 -21.14 32.23 48.89
N PHE A 404 -20.16 31.36 49.08
CA PHE A 404 -18.94 31.36 48.30
C PHE A 404 -18.98 30.21 47.30
N TRP A 405 -18.65 30.51 46.04
CA TRP A 405 -18.63 29.55 44.95
C TRP A 405 -17.22 29.42 44.38
N ASP A 406 -16.70 28.20 44.32
CA ASP A 406 -15.45 27.89 43.64
C ASP A 406 -15.72 27.57 42.16
N ARG A 407 -15.17 28.39 41.28
CA ARG A 407 -15.32 28.25 39.82
C ARG A 407 -14.64 27.00 39.25
N GLY A 408 -13.65 26.44 39.95
CA GLY A 408 -12.90 25.29 39.47
C GLY A 408 -13.59 23.95 39.77
N SER A 409 -14.05 23.77 41.01
CA SER A 409 -14.66 22.52 41.47
C SER A 409 -16.18 22.48 41.38
N GLY A 410 -16.85 23.62 41.26
CA GLY A 410 -18.31 23.73 41.25
C GLY A 410 -18.96 23.64 42.64
N LEU A 411 -18.18 23.50 43.71
CA LEU A 411 -18.65 23.39 45.09
C LEU A 411 -19.08 24.75 45.68
N THR A 412 -20.11 24.74 46.52
CA THR A 412 -20.61 25.91 47.25
C THR A 412 -20.52 25.71 48.76
N GLN A 413 -20.13 26.76 49.49
CA GLN A 413 -20.04 26.74 50.95
C GLN A 413 -20.77 27.94 51.55
N TRP A 414 -21.52 27.70 52.64
CA TRP A 414 -22.37 28.67 53.31
C TRP A 414 -21.74 29.11 54.63
N GLU A 415 -21.74 30.41 54.91
CA GLU A 415 -21.45 30.92 56.26
C GLU A 415 -22.49 31.99 56.61
N HIS A 416 -23.45 31.66 57.49
CA HIS A 416 -24.16 32.66 58.29
C HIS A 416 -24.51 32.09 59.69
N PRO A 417 -24.40 32.88 60.78
CA PRO A 417 -23.85 32.41 62.06
C PRO A 417 -24.76 31.68 63.05
N ASP A 418 -25.92 31.13 62.67
CA ASP A 418 -26.86 30.61 63.68
C ASP A 418 -27.35 29.17 63.46
N CYS A 419 -26.68 28.36 62.63
CA CYS A 419 -26.99 26.93 62.58
C CYS A 419 -25.74 26.06 62.42
N GLN A 420 -25.36 25.40 63.53
CA GLN A 420 -24.48 24.24 63.54
C GLN A 420 -25.17 23.05 62.87
N VAL A 421 -24.97 22.81 61.58
CA VAL A 421 -24.98 21.44 61.02
C VAL A 421 -24.06 21.41 59.79
N ASN A 422 -23.03 20.56 59.86
CA ASN A 422 -22.19 20.19 58.73
C ASN A 422 -23.00 19.29 57.79
N GLU A 423 -23.46 19.81 56.66
CA GLU A 423 -23.81 18.98 55.50
C GLU A 423 -23.28 19.62 54.22
N THR A 424 -22.22 19.03 53.67
CA THR A 424 -21.85 19.17 52.25
C THR A 424 -22.91 18.48 51.42
N VAL A 425 -23.82 19.26 50.83
CA VAL A 425 -24.73 18.77 49.79
C VAL A 425 -24.06 18.97 48.44
N ALA A 426 -23.73 17.86 47.76
CA ALA A 426 -23.37 17.88 46.36
C ALA A 426 -24.65 18.06 45.53
N VAL A 427 -24.69 19.10 44.68
CA VAL A 427 -25.78 19.36 43.73
C VAL A 427 -25.43 18.78 42.37
#